data_AF-A0A7W0WRR8-F1
#
_entry.id   AF-A0A7W0WRR8-F1
#
_cell.length_a   1.000
_cell.length_b   1.000
_cell.length_c   1.000
_cell.angle_alpha   90.00
_cell.angle_beta   90.00
_cell.angle_gamma   90.00
#
_symmetry.space_group_name_H-M   'P 1'
#
loop_
_entity.id
_entity.type
_entity.pdbx_description
1 polymer ?
#
loop_
_entity_poly.entity_id
_entity_poly.type
_entity_poly.pdbx_seq_one_letter_code
_entity_poly.pdbx_strand_id
1 'polypeptide(L)'
;MTPFRDILRRAVEATPGAVGSSFADSEGEMVDWFADYDPHEFAVLTAHYGVVLAQLHAAFGVFHFGAPVYFMVQHKKLAVVVHTVEGGYFVLMAVDPARMNFAVTSLSAAIPEFQKEMS
;
A
#
# COMPACT_ATOMS: atom_id res chain seq x y z
N MET A 1 14.66 -0.65 -13.70
CA MET A 1 13.58 -0.94 -12.73
C MET A 1 14.24 -0.90 -11.36
N THR A 2 13.66 -0.22 -10.36
CA THR A 2 14.24 -0.20 -9.01
C THR A 2 13.89 -1.51 -8.28
N PRO A 3 14.59 -1.88 -7.21
CA PRO A 3 14.24 -3.04 -6.38
C PRO A 3 12.80 -2.98 -5.85
N PHE A 4 12.35 -1.80 -5.38
CA PHE A 4 10.97 -1.61 -4.93
C PHE A 4 9.95 -1.82 -6.05
N ARG A 5 10.21 -1.29 -7.24
CA ARG A 5 9.33 -1.51 -8.40
C ARG A 5 9.23 -2.98 -8.78
N ASP A 6 10.31 -3.74 -8.65
CA ASP A 6 10.33 -5.18 -8.94
C ASP A 6 9.47 -5.97 -7.94
N ILE A 7 9.48 -5.59 -6.66
CA ILE A 7 8.62 -6.17 -5.62
C ILE A 7 7.15 -5.82 -5.91
N LEU A 8 6.85 -4.54 -6.18
CA LEU A 8 5.50 -4.07 -6.51
C LEU A 8 4.93 -4.79 -7.73
N ARG A 9 5.73 -4.90 -8.80
CA ARG A 9 5.35 -5.61 -10.03
C ARG A 9 4.93 -7.05 -9.75
N ARG A 10 5.77 -7.81 -9.03
CA ARG A 10 5.45 -9.21 -8.69
C ARG A 10 4.17 -9.30 -7.85
N ALA A 11 3.99 -8.41 -6.87
CA ALA A 11 2.80 -8.39 -6.03
C ALA A 11 1.53 -8.08 -6.83
N VAL A 12 1.59 -7.13 -7.76
CA VAL A 12 0.48 -6.76 -8.66
C VAL A 12 0.15 -7.89 -9.63
N GLU A 13 1.15 -8.43 -10.33
CA GLU A 13 0.97 -9.54 -11.29
C GLU A 13 0.44 -10.82 -10.63
N ALA A 14 0.79 -11.06 -9.36
CA ALA A 14 0.27 -12.19 -8.58
C ALA A 14 -1.16 -11.97 -8.04
N THR A 15 -1.73 -10.77 -8.18
CA THR A 15 -3.02 -10.39 -7.60
C THR A 15 -4.10 -10.24 -8.68
N PRO A 16 -5.03 -11.20 -8.80
CA PRO A 16 -6.13 -11.08 -9.75
C PRO A 16 -6.96 -9.81 -9.53
N GLY A 17 -7.11 -9.00 -10.57
CA GLY A 17 -7.88 -7.76 -10.52
C GLY A 17 -7.15 -6.59 -9.85
N ALA A 18 -5.84 -6.69 -9.59
CA ALA A 18 -5.05 -5.53 -9.18
C ALA A 18 -4.99 -4.49 -10.30
N VAL A 19 -5.17 -3.23 -9.92
CA VAL A 19 -5.05 -2.06 -10.80
C VAL A 19 -3.63 -1.51 -10.74
N GLY A 20 -3.00 -1.57 -9.57
CA GLY A 20 -1.64 -1.11 -9.35
C GLY A 20 -1.26 -1.13 -7.88
N SER A 21 0.02 -0.84 -7.62
CA SER A 21 0.57 -0.72 -6.28
C SER A 21 1.63 0.37 -6.22
N SER A 22 1.76 1.02 -5.07
CA SER A 22 2.76 2.07 -4.81
C SER A 22 3.44 1.87 -3.47
N PHE A 23 4.69 2.29 -3.40
CA PHE A 23 5.47 2.44 -2.18
C PHE A 23 5.67 3.93 -1.91
N ALA A 24 5.38 4.38 -0.69
CA ALA A 24 5.43 5.78 -0.30
C ALA A 24 6.01 5.97 1.08
N ASP A 25 6.51 7.17 1.33
CA ASP A 25 7.05 7.58 2.62
C ASP A 25 5.96 8.03 3.61
N SER A 26 6.38 8.51 4.79
CA SER A 26 5.47 8.97 5.84
C SER A 26 4.70 10.24 5.51
N GLU A 27 5.13 11.02 4.51
CA GLU A 27 4.43 12.22 4.04
C GLU A 27 3.41 11.89 2.94
N GLY A 28 3.37 10.62 2.51
CA GLY A 28 2.53 10.16 1.40
C GLY A 28 3.14 10.44 0.03
N GLU A 29 4.42 10.83 -0.03
CA GLU A 29 5.13 10.99 -1.29
C GLU A 29 5.48 9.62 -1.87
N MET A 30 5.11 9.42 -3.13
CA MET A 30 5.32 8.15 -3.82
C MET A 30 6.79 7.99 -4.19
N VAL A 31 7.44 7.00 -3.57
CA VAL A 31 8.84 6.62 -3.82
C VAL A 31 8.94 5.77 -5.08
N ASP A 32 8.04 4.79 -5.23
CA ASP A 32 7.92 4.01 -6.45
C ASP A 32 6.52 3.42 -6.65
N TRP A 33 6.25 2.93 -7.85
CA TRP A 33 4.96 2.41 -8.25
C TRP A 33 5.04 1.41 -9.39
N PHE A 34 4.02 0.58 -9.50
CA PHE A 34 3.75 -0.27 -10.64
C PHE A 34 2.23 -0.35 -10.86
N ALA A 35 1.76 0.13 -12.00
CA ALA A 35 0.34 0.13 -12.36
C ALA A 35 0.16 0.12 -13.88
N ASP A 36 -0.97 -0.44 -14.33
CA ASP A 36 -1.44 -0.33 -15.73
C ASP A 36 -2.28 0.96 -15.95
N TYR A 37 -2.16 1.93 -15.04
CA TYR A 37 -3.02 3.11 -14.92
C TYR A 37 -2.20 4.41 -14.87
N ASP A 38 -2.86 5.56 -14.94
CA ASP A 38 -2.19 6.87 -14.91
C ASP A 38 -1.38 7.05 -13.60
N PRO A 39 -0.04 7.22 -13.68
CA PRO A 39 0.78 7.42 -12.49
C PRO A 39 0.43 8.67 -11.68
N HIS A 40 -0.10 9.70 -12.32
CA HIS A 40 -0.49 10.92 -11.61
C HIS A 40 -1.71 10.68 -10.73
N GLU A 41 -2.74 10.01 -11.26
CA GLU A 41 -3.91 9.62 -10.45
C GLU A 41 -3.51 8.66 -9.33
N PHE A 42 -2.57 7.75 -9.58
CA PHE A 42 -2.06 6.84 -8.56
C PHE A 42 -1.30 7.57 -7.45
N ALA A 43 -0.47 8.55 -7.78
CA ALA A 43 0.21 9.39 -6.78
C ALA A 43 -0.80 10.15 -5.89
N VAL A 44 -1.87 10.69 -6.47
CA VAL A 44 -2.93 11.38 -5.73
C VAL A 44 -3.66 10.41 -4.80
N LEU A 45 -3.98 9.20 -5.28
CA LEU A 45 -4.58 8.14 -4.45
C LEU A 45 -3.69 7.82 -3.25
N THR A 46 -2.40 7.59 -3.50
CA THR A 46 -1.41 7.25 -2.47
C THR A 46 -1.28 8.34 -1.42
N ALA A 47 -1.18 9.60 -1.81
CA ALA A 47 -1.11 10.72 -0.86
C ALA A 47 -2.36 10.81 0.03
N HIS A 48 -3.56 10.66 -0.54
CA HIS A 48 -4.81 10.69 0.24
C HIS A 48 -4.86 9.57 1.29
N TYR A 49 -4.41 8.38 0.92
CA TYR A 49 -4.37 7.24 1.83
C TYR A 49 -3.24 7.33 2.86
N GLY A 50 -2.15 8.03 2.55
CA GLY A 50 -1.12 8.43 3.53
C GLY A 50 -1.70 9.32 4.62
N VAL A 51 -2.54 10.30 4.25
CA VAL A 51 -3.26 11.14 5.24
C VAL A 51 -4.17 10.29 6.12
N VAL A 52 -4.92 9.35 5.55
CA VAL A 52 -5.78 8.44 6.33
C VAL A 52 -4.95 7.60 7.30
N LEU A 53 -3.82 7.04 6.85
CA LEU A 53 -2.90 6.28 7.70
C LEU A 53 -2.40 7.14 8.87
N ALA A 54 -1.98 8.38 8.61
CA ALA A 54 -1.53 9.30 9.65
C ALA A 54 -2.63 9.58 10.71
N GLN A 55 -3.89 9.73 10.28
CA GLN A 55 -5.01 9.89 11.21
C GLN A 55 -5.25 8.62 12.05
N LEU A 56 -5.11 7.43 11.45
CA LEU A 56 -5.19 6.16 12.19
C LEU A 56 -4.07 6.03 13.22
N HIS A 57 -2.84 6.42 12.87
CA HIS A 57 -1.72 6.46 13.83
C HIS A 57 -2.03 7.40 15.00
N ALA A 58 -2.54 8.60 14.74
CA ALA A 58 -2.92 9.53 15.80
C ALA A 58 -4.04 8.97 16.69
N ALA A 59 -5.03 8.29 16.09
CA ALA A 59 -6.16 7.70 16.81
C ALA A 59 -5.79 6.46 17.63
N PHE A 60 -4.80 5.67 17.20
CA PHE A 60 -4.36 4.48 17.93
C PHE A 60 -3.21 4.74 18.89
N GLY A 61 -2.44 5.81 18.71
CA GLY A 61 -1.36 6.23 19.62
C GLY A 61 -1.83 6.58 21.05
N VAL A 62 -3.13 6.69 21.28
CA VAL A 62 -3.74 6.85 22.62
C VAL A 62 -4.05 5.53 23.34
N PHE A 63 -4.02 4.40 22.62
CA PHE A 63 -4.29 3.09 23.19
C PHE A 63 -3.03 2.20 23.17
N HIS A 64 -2.86 1.35 24.18
CA HIS A 64 -1.70 0.45 24.32
C HIS A 64 -1.65 -0.70 23.28
N PHE A 65 -2.38 -0.59 22.16
CA PHE A 65 -2.50 -1.62 21.13
C PHE A 65 -1.49 -1.46 19.98
N GLY A 66 -0.68 -0.40 19.99
CA GLY A 66 0.34 -0.13 18.97
C GLY A 66 -0.20 0.53 17.70
N ALA A 67 0.67 0.64 16.71
CA ALA A 67 0.38 1.24 15.41
C ALA A 67 -0.44 0.30 14.50
N PRO A 68 -1.23 0.83 13.54
CA PRO A 68 -1.91 0.00 12.55
C PRO A 68 -0.87 -0.72 11.68
N VAL A 69 -1.03 -2.04 11.48
CA VAL A 69 -0.17 -2.83 10.58
C VAL A 69 -0.66 -2.70 9.13
N TYR A 70 -1.97 -2.74 8.94
CA TYR A 70 -2.62 -2.48 7.67
C TYR A 70 -4.07 -2.07 7.88
N PHE A 71 -4.68 -1.46 6.87
CA PHE A 71 -6.12 -1.25 6.81
C PHE A 71 -6.63 -1.46 5.37
N MET A 72 -7.95 -1.65 5.26
CA MET A 72 -8.63 -1.88 4.00
C MET A 72 -9.78 -0.90 3.86
N VAL A 73 -9.95 -0.35 2.67
CA VAL A 73 -11.09 0.50 2.32
C VAL A 73 -11.70 0.00 1.03
N GLN A 74 -12.99 -0.36 1.09
CA GLN A 74 -13.74 -0.79 -0.07
C GLN A 74 -14.67 0.32 -0.54
N HIS A 75 -14.48 0.77 -1.78
CA HIS A 75 -15.41 1.63 -2.50
C HIS A 75 -16.26 0.82 -3.47
N LYS A 76 -17.24 1.47 -4.11
CA LYS A 76 -18.13 0.82 -5.09
C LYS A 76 -17.40 0.23 -6.30
N LYS A 77 -16.27 0.82 -6.71
CA LYS A 77 -15.53 0.45 -7.93
C LYS A 77 -14.07 0.08 -7.69
N LEU A 78 -13.56 0.26 -6.47
CA LEU A 78 -12.16 0.07 -6.14
C LEU A 78 -12.04 -0.30 -4.66
N ALA A 79 -11.25 -1.31 -4.35
CA ALA A 79 -10.76 -1.54 -3.00
C ALA A 79 -9.29 -1.14 -2.92
N VAL A 80 -8.90 -0.66 -1.74
CA VAL A 80 -7.55 -0.25 -1.44
C VAL A 80 -7.11 -0.95 -0.17
N VAL A 81 -5.93 -1.56 -0.23
CA VAL A 81 -5.24 -2.12 0.93
C VAL A 81 -3.98 -1.30 1.14
N VAL A 82 -3.81 -0.79 2.36
CA VAL A 82 -2.61 -0.06 2.78
C VAL A 82 -1.93 -0.86 3.88
N HIS A 83 -0.66 -1.18 3.69
CA HIS A 83 0.15 -1.92 4.65
C HIS A 83 1.38 -1.09 5.05
N THR A 84 1.61 -0.93 6.35
CA THR A 84 2.77 -0.20 6.85
C THR A 84 4.06 -0.99 6.64
N VAL A 85 5.14 -0.26 6.40
CA VAL A 85 6.52 -0.73 6.39
C VAL A 85 7.28 0.01 7.50
N GLU A 86 8.52 -0.40 7.77
CA GLU A 86 9.38 0.26 8.75
C GLU A 86 9.63 1.75 8.40
N GLY A 87 9.96 2.57 9.40
CA GLY A 87 10.33 3.97 9.19
C GLY A 87 9.18 4.89 8.77
N GLY A 88 7.92 4.46 8.91
CA GLY A 88 6.75 5.25 8.53
C GLY A 88 6.38 5.16 7.04
N TYR A 89 7.10 4.33 6.28
CA TYR A 89 6.75 4.03 4.90
C TYR A 89 5.52 3.12 4.83
N PHE A 90 4.87 3.07 3.67
CA PHE A 90 3.76 2.16 3.43
C PHE A 90 3.67 1.72 1.97
N VAL A 91 3.00 0.58 1.77
CA VAL A 91 2.63 0.08 0.45
C VAL A 91 1.11 0.14 0.32
N LEU A 92 0.64 0.64 -0.81
CA LEU A 92 -0.78 0.69 -1.17
C LEU A 92 -0.99 -0.18 -2.40
N MET A 93 -1.99 -1.08 -2.38
CA MET A 93 -2.48 -1.77 -3.57
C MET A 93 -3.95 -1.44 -3.82
N ALA A 94 -4.25 -1.06 -5.06
CA ALA A 94 -5.61 -0.83 -5.55
C ALA A 94 -6.07 -2.05 -6.36
N VAL A 95 -7.29 -2.53 -6.13
CA VAL A 95 -7.80 -3.79 -6.66
C VAL A 95 -9.30 -3.73 -6.89
N ASP A 96 -9.85 -4.58 -7.76
CA ASP A 96 -11.28 -4.85 -7.82
C ASP A 96 -11.82 -5.21 -6.41
N PRO A 97 -12.90 -4.55 -5.93
CA PRO A 97 -13.51 -4.85 -4.64
C PRO A 97 -13.79 -6.34 -4.38
N ALA A 98 -14.21 -7.09 -5.39
CA ALA A 98 -14.52 -8.51 -5.27
C ALA A 98 -13.27 -9.39 -5.05
N ARG A 99 -12.07 -8.83 -5.22
CA ARG A 99 -10.77 -9.52 -5.14
C ARG A 99 -9.88 -9.00 -4.01
N MET A 100 -10.42 -8.21 -3.09
CA MET A 100 -9.66 -7.58 -2.00
C MET A 100 -8.84 -8.58 -1.15
N ASN A 101 -9.34 -9.80 -0.96
CA ASN A 101 -8.63 -10.85 -0.22
C ASN A 101 -7.28 -11.24 -0.87
N PHE A 102 -7.19 -11.23 -2.20
CA PHE A 102 -5.96 -11.50 -2.92
C PHE A 102 -4.94 -10.38 -2.70
N ALA A 103 -5.38 -9.12 -2.72
CA ALA A 103 -4.51 -7.98 -2.48
C ALA A 103 -3.89 -8.00 -1.08
N VAL A 104 -4.69 -8.31 -0.04
CA VAL A 104 -4.17 -8.47 1.33
C VAL A 104 -3.09 -9.55 1.38
N THR A 105 -3.38 -10.72 0.81
CA THR A 105 -2.45 -11.86 0.84
C THR A 105 -1.13 -11.53 0.14
N SER A 106 -1.21 -10.98 -1.07
CA SER A 106 -0.04 -10.64 -1.87
C SER A 106 0.79 -9.51 -1.26
N LEU A 107 0.13 -8.46 -0.72
CA LEU A 107 0.85 -7.39 -0.05
C LEU A 107 1.56 -7.89 1.19
N SER A 108 0.87 -8.60 2.09
CA SER A 108 1.49 -9.13 3.31
C SER A 108 2.68 -10.05 3.02
N ALA A 109 2.63 -10.83 1.94
CA ALA A 109 3.75 -11.66 1.50
C ALA A 109 4.95 -10.84 0.97
N ALA A 110 4.71 -9.64 0.43
CA ALA A 110 5.75 -8.78 -0.11
C ALA A 110 6.46 -7.91 0.94
N ILE A 111 5.84 -7.63 2.09
CA ILE A 111 6.38 -6.73 3.13
C ILE A 111 7.79 -7.11 3.61
N PRO A 112 8.12 -8.40 3.87
CA PRO A 112 9.49 -8.76 4.28
C PRO A 112 10.55 -8.40 3.24
N GLU A 113 10.19 -8.35 1.96
CA GLU A 113 11.10 -7.96 0.88
C GLU A 113 11.38 -6.44 0.93
N PHE A 114 10.35 -5.62 1.21
CA PHE A 114 10.55 -4.17 1.43
C PHE A 114 11.44 -3.90 2.64
N GLN A 115 11.17 -4.58 3.76
CA GLN A 115 11.96 -4.42 4.99
C GLN A 115 13.43 -4.78 4.76
N LYS A 116 13.69 -5.86 4.02
CA LYS A 116 15.06 -6.26 3.66
C LYS A 116 15.77 -5.23 2.78
N GLU A 117 15.07 -4.64 1.81
CA GLU A 117 15.64 -3.64 0.90
C GLU A 117 15.93 -2.30 1.61
N MET A 118 15.25 -2.02 2.73
CA MET A 118 15.47 -0.82 3.54
C MET A 118 16.58 -0.96 4.60
N SER A 119 17.11 -2.18 4.79
CA SER A 119 18.17 -2.50 5.78
C SER A 119 19.57 -2.33 5.19
#